data_AF-A0A919BZD4-F1
#
_entry.id   AF-A0A919BZD4-F1
#
_cell.length_a   1.000
_cell.length_b   1.000
_cell.length_c   1.000
_cell.angle_alpha   90.00
_cell.angle_beta   90.00
_cell.angle_gamma   90.00
#
_symmetry.space_group_name_H-M   'P 1'
#
loop_
_entity.id
_entity.type
_entity.pdbx_description
1 polymer ?
#
loop_
_entity_poly.entity_id
_entity_poly.type
_entity_poly.pdbx_seq_one_letter_code
_entity_poly.pdbx_strand_id
1 'polypeptide(L)'
;MHRYDAEAARGGTPSPIAPDFAVDGIDELLRGFHARSRSRLRSEEPRVLRVRAVDAGPDAVWTVRLSAEPPVTVRTAEGPAEAELSGPADRLYLALWNRTEVPRVTGDASLAALWRERAGI
;
A
#
# COMPACT_ATOMS: atom_id res chain seq x y z
N MET A 1 -6.54 2.71 12.00
CA MET A 1 -6.93 1.28 11.83
C MET A 1 -7.84 0.74 12.92
N HIS A 2 -7.50 0.80 14.22
CA HIS A 2 -8.36 0.23 15.28
C HIS A 2 -9.82 0.70 15.26
N ARG A 3 -10.07 1.99 15.02
CA ARG A 3 -11.44 2.51 14.86
C ARG A 3 -12.17 1.85 13.69
N TYR A 4 -11.51 1.75 12.54
CA TYR A 4 -12.08 1.12 11.35
C TYR A 4 -12.42 -0.34 11.61
N ASP A 5 -11.51 -1.10 12.22
CA ASP A 5 -11.73 -2.52 12.55
C ASP A 5 -12.93 -2.69 13.49
N ALA A 6 -13.08 -1.81 14.50
CA ALA A 6 -14.21 -1.82 15.42
C ALA A 6 -15.55 -1.45 14.76
N GLU A 7 -15.55 -0.47 13.86
CA GLU A 7 -16.75 -0.05 13.11
C GLU A 7 -17.17 -1.13 12.10
N ALA A 8 -16.22 -1.73 11.37
CA ALA A 8 -16.47 -2.80 10.42
C ALA A 8 -17.03 -4.06 11.10
N ALA A 9 -16.52 -4.42 12.29
CA ALA A 9 -17.05 -5.54 13.06
C ALA A 9 -18.51 -5.33 13.52
N ARG A 10 -18.97 -4.08 13.62
CA ARG A 10 -20.37 -3.75 13.94
C ARG A 10 -21.29 -3.80 12.71
N GLY A 11 -20.76 -4.00 11.50
CA GLY A 11 -21.54 -4.10 10.27
C GLY A 11 -22.10 -2.78 9.73
N GLY A 12 -21.70 -1.64 10.31
CA GLY A 12 -22.07 -0.31 9.82
C GLY A 12 -21.11 0.19 8.73
N THR A 13 -21.46 1.29 8.07
CA THR A 13 -20.50 1.99 7.20
C THR A 13 -19.43 2.66 8.08
N PRO A 14 -18.14 2.30 7.94
CA PRO A 14 -17.09 2.94 8.71
C PRO A 14 -17.03 4.43 8.43
N SER A 15 -16.62 5.19 9.44
CA SER A 15 -16.45 6.63 9.31
C SER A 15 -15.41 6.96 8.22
N PRO A 16 -15.60 8.04 7.45
CA PRO A 16 -14.63 8.45 6.43
C PRO A 16 -13.21 8.64 7.00
N ILE A 17 -12.22 8.41 6.15
CA ILE A 17 -10.81 8.72 6.41
C ILE A 17 -10.45 9.92 5.52
N ALA A 18 -9.89 10.97 6.13
CA ALA A 18 -9.46 12.14 5.37
C ALA A 18 -8.31 11.77 4.42
N PRO A 19 -8.29 12.26 3.16
CA PRO A 19 -7.23 11.94 2.20
C PRO A 19 -5.82 12.22 2.71
N ASP A 20 -5.59 13.35 3.39
CA ASP A 20 -4.26 13.69 3.93
C ASP A 20 -3.80 12.69 5.01
N PHE A 21 -4.71 12.27 5.88
CA PHE A 21 -4.43 11.23 6.87
C PHE A 21 -4.13 9.89 6.20
N ALA A 22 -4.87 9.54 5.14
CA ALA A 22 -4.64 8.31 4.40
C ALA A 22 -3.27 8.33 3.71
N VAL A 23 -2.87 9.44 3.08
CA VAL A 23 -1.55 9.60 2.45
C VAL A 23 -0.43 9.49 3.47
N ASP A 24 -0.56 10.13 4.63
CA ASP A 24 0.40 10.01 5.73
C ASP A 24 0.50 8.56 6.24
N GLY A 25 -0.64 7.90 6.42
CA GLY A 25 -0.68 6.49 6.82
C GLY A 25 -0.09 5.53 5.78
N ILE A 26 -0.20 5.84 4.48
CA ILE A 26 0.49 5.09 3.42
C ILE A 26 2.00 5.33 3.50
N ASP A 27 2.43 6.57 3.73
CA ASP A 27 3.85 6.92 3.94
C ASP A 27 4.46 6.11 5.08
N GLU A 28 3.80 6.14 6.24
CA GLU A 28 4.22 5.45 7.45
C GLU A 28 4.27 3.93 7.24
N LEU A 29 3.26 3.34 6.58
CA LEU A 29 3.23 1.92 6.26
C LEU A 29 4.43 1.52 5.40
N LEU A 30 4.66 2.26 4.32
CA LEU A 30 5.65 1.90 3.30
C LEU A 30 7.09 2.18 3.71
N ARG A 31 7.35 3.28 4.42
CA ARG A 31 8.71 3.72 4.83
C ARG A 31 9.00 3.50 6.31
N GLY A 32 7.98 3.38 7.14
CA GLY A 32 8.13 3.11 8.57
C GLY A 32 8.04 1.63 8.87
N PHE A 33 6.92 0.98 8.54
CA PHE A 33 6.69 -0.42 8.91
C PHE A 33 7.43 -1.40 7.98
N HIS A 34 7.22 -1.30 6.67
CA HIS A 34 7.77 -2.27 5.73
C HIS A 34 9.28 -2.12 5.49
N ALA A 35 9.88 -0.96 5.81
CA ALA A 35 11.32 -0.75 5.73
C ALA A 35 12.11 -1.46 6.85
N ARG A 36 11.45 -2.00 7.87
CA ARG A 36 12.10 -2.69 8.99
C ARG A 36 12.48 -4.13 8.60
N SER A 37 13.54 -4.66 9.23
CA SER A 37 14.01 -6.04 9.05
C SER A 37 12.94 -7.10 9.30
N ARG A 38 11.98 -6.82 10.20
CA ARG A 38 10.85 -7.70 10.53
C ARG A 38 9.75 -7.80 9.48
N SER A 39 9.74 -6.90 8.50
CA SER A 39 8.76 -6.94 7.41
C SER A 39 8.86 -8.27 6.66
N ARG A 40 7.72 -8.89 6.35
CA ARG A 40 7.66 -10.14 5.56
C ARG A 40 7.44 -9.89 4.07
N LEU A 41 7.17 -8.64 3.69
CA LEU A 41 7.01 -8.21 2.31
C LEU A 41 8.36 -8.31 1.60
N ARG A 42 8.63 -9.46 0.99
CA ARG A 42 9.89 -9.86 0.36
C ARG A 42 9.60 -10.62 -0.93
N SER A 43 10.51 -10.51 -1.89
CA SER A 43 10.49 -11.24 -3.16
C SER A 43 11.84 -11.91 -3.38
N GLU A 44 11.85 -13.12 -3.93
CA GLU A 44 13.11 -13.83 -4.24
C GLU A 44 13.89 -13.10 -5.33
N GLU A 45 13.20 -12.66 -6.37
CA GLU A 45 13.77 -11.83 -7.43
C GLU A 45 13.51 -10.34 -7.16
N PRO A 46 14.41 -9.42 -7.58
CA PRO A 46 14.18 -7.98 -7.47
C PRO A 46 12.94 -7.55 -8.27
N ARG A 47 11.97 -6.91 -7.61
CA ARG A 47 10.74 -6.41 -8.25
C ARG A 47 10.49 -4.94 -7.95
N VAL A 48 9.79 -4.24 -8.85
CA VAL A 48 9.39 -2.84 -8.66
C VAL A 48 7.87 -2.69 -8.67
N LEU A 49 7.32 -2.27 -7.53
CA LEU A 49 5.89 -2.02 -7.35
C LEU A 49 5.61 -0.52 -7.19
N ARG A 50 4.65 -0.02 -7.95
CA ARG A 50 4.14 1.35 -7.81
C ARG A 50 2.90 1.35 -6.91
N VAL A 51 2.80 2.36 -6.05
CA VAL A 51 1.59 2.66 -5.26
C VAL A 51 1.18 4.09 -5.59
N ARG A 52 -0.10 4.34 -5.89
CA ARG A 52 -0.60 5.66 -6.29
C ARG A 52 -1.97 5.98 -5.72
N ALA A 53 -2.05 7.02 -4.88
CA ALA A 53 -3.31 7.61 -4.50
C ALA A 53 -3.74 8.63 -5.58
N VAL A 54 -4.87 8.40 -6.23
CA VAL A 54 -5.24 9.14 -7.46
C VAL A 54 -5.93 10.48 -7.20
N ASP A 55 -6.41 10.71 -5.98
CA ASP A 55 -7.17 11.88 -5.55
C ASP A 55 -6.40 12.79 -4.58
N ALA A 56 -5.11 12.48 -4.32
CA ALA A 56 -4.29 13.20 -3.36
C ALA A 56 -3.10 13.95 -4.00
N GLY A 57 -3.27 14.37 -5.26
CA GLY A 57 -2.28 15.13 -6.02
C GLY A 57 -1.22 14.27 -6.74
N PRO A 58 -0.42 14.88 -7.62
CA PRO A 58 0.52 14.16 -8.48
C PRO A 58 1.68 13.49 -7.70
N ASP A 59 1.99 13.98 -6.50
CA ASP A 59 3.11 13.52 -5.66
C ASP A 59 2.72 12.42 -4.66
N ALA A 60 1.45 11.99 -4.65
CA ALA A 60 0.97 10.87 -3.85
C ALA A 60 1.28 9.53 -4.54
N VAL A 61 2.56 9.34 -4.85
CA VAL A 61 3.10 8.21 -5.59
C VAL A 61 4.34 7.68 -4.89
N TRP A 62 4.38 6.38 -4.69
CA TRP A 62 5.49 5.67 -4.08
C TRP A 62 5.98 4.58 -5.01
N THR A 63 7.30 4.42 -5.09
CA THR A 63 7.93 3.28 -5.75
C THR A 63 8.60 2.42 -4.68
N VAL A 64 8.13 1.18 -4.56
CA VAL A 64 8.59 0.17 -3.62
C VAL A 64 9.46 -0.83 -4.36
N ARG A 65 10.72 -0.96 -3.93
CA ARG A 65 11.64 -1.98 -4.44
C ARG A 65 11.63 -3.17 -3.50
N LEU A 66 11.29 -4.34 -4.03
CA LEU A 66 11.19 -5.60 -3.31
C LEU A 66 12.36 -6.50 -3.67
N SER A 67 12.93 -7.17 -2.67
CA SER A 67 13.96 -8.21 -2.83
C SER A 67 13.92 -9.13 -1.61
N ALA A 68 14.97 -9.94 -1.43
CA ALA A 68 15.17 -10.71 -0.20
C ALA A 68 15.43 -9.81 1.03
N GLU A 69 15.85 -8.56 0.80
CA GLU A 69 16.08 -7.54 1.82
C GLU A 69 14.83 -6.70 2.11
N PRO A 70 14.80 -5.92 3.22
CA PRO A 70 13.72 -4.99 3.50
C PRO A 70 13.35 -4.07 2.32
N PRO A 71 12.05 -3.90 2.01
CA PRO A 71 11.59 -3.00 0.99
C PRO A 71 12.18 -1.61 1.15
N VAL A 72 12.65 -1.07 0.04
CA VAL A 72 13.10 0.32 -0.04
C VAL A 72 12.03 1.10 -0.80
N THR A 73 11.46 2.10 -0.12
CA THR A 73 10.39 2.92 -0.69
C THR A 73 10.83 4.38 -0.82
N VAL A 74 10.57 4.98 -1.98
CA VAL A 74 10.80 6.40 -2.27
C VAL A 74 9.52 7.06 -2.82
N ARG A 75 9.31 8.36 -2.55
CA ARG A 75 8.23 9.14 -3.23
C ARG A 75 8.68 9.53 -4.62
N THR A 76 8.31 8.75 -5.62
CA THR A 76 8.55 9.10 -7.02
C THR A 76 7.70 8.23 -7.94
N ALA A 77 7.37 8.80 -9.09
CA ALA A 77 6.75 8.12 -10.21
C ALA A 77 7.76 7.76 -11.32
N GLU A 78 9.06 7.99 -11.09
CA GLU A 78 10.10 7.79 -12.09
C GLU A 78 10.46 6.31 -12.30
N GLY A 79 10.86 5.99 -13.53
CA GLY A 79 11.26 4.65 -13.93
C GLY A 79 10.10 3.67 -14.13
N PRO A 80 10.36 2.52 -14.74
CA PRO A 80 9.35 1.48 -14.92
C PRO A 80 8.96 0.84 -13.59
N ALA A 81 7.71 0.43 -13.49
CA ALA A 81 7.22 -0.47 -12.45
C ALA A 81 6.49 -1.63 -13.11
N GLU A 82 6.61 -2.81 -12.54
CA GLU A 82 6.02 -4.03 -13.09
C GLU A 82 4.53 -4.12 -12.79
N ALA A 83 4.09 -3.51 -11.69
CA ALA A 83 2.69 -3.35 -11.35
C ALA A 83 2.44 -2.01 -10.64
N GLU A 84 1.20 -1.55 -10.68
CA GLU A 84 0.71 -0.40 -9.90
C GLU A 84 -0.54 -0.80 -9.10
N LEU A 85 -0.50 -0.57 -7.78
CA LEU A 85 -1.64 -0.58 -6.88
C LEU A 85 -2.15 0.86 -6.74
N SER A 86 -3.40 1.11 -7.14
CA SER A 86 -3.93 2.47 -7.22
C SER A 86 -5.37 2.57 -6.75
N GLY A 87 -5.78 3.77 -6.37
CA GLY A 87 -7.15 4.09 -5.98
C GLY A 87 -7.25 5.39 -5.20
N PRO A 88 -8.47 5.78 -4.77
CA PRO A 88 -8.66 6.85 -3.81
C PRO A 88 -7.84 6.60 -2.53
N ALA A 89 -7.28 7.65 -1.93
CA ALA A 89 -6.30 7.54 -0.85
C ALA A 89 -6.83 6.73 0.34
N ASP A 90 -8.08 6.97 0.75
CA ASP A 90 -8.74 6.28 1.85
C ASP A 90 -8.87 4.76 1.62
N ARG A 91 -9.33 4.37 0.42
CA ARG A 91 -9.51 2.96 0.03
C ARG A 91 -8.18 2.27 -0.17
N LEU A 92 -7.23 2.96 -0.81
CA LEU A 92 -5.88 2.44 -1.01
C LEU A 92 -5.17 2.23 0.33
N TYR A 93 -5.30 3.16 1.28
CA TYR A 93 -4.77 3.02 2.63
C TYR A 93 -5.32 1.77 3.34
N LEU A 94 -6.64 1.57 3.30
CA LEU A 94 -7.28 0.38 3.89
C LEU A 94 -6.85 -0.92 3.21
N ALA A 95 -6.73 -0.91 1.87
CA ALA A 95 -6.29 -2.06 1.10
C ALA A 95 -4.83 -2.44 1.41
N LEU A 96 -3.94 -1.45 1.51
CA LEU A 96 -2.53 -1.68 1.82
C LEU A 96 -2.34 -2.23 3.24
N TRP A 97 -3.21 -1.84 4.19
CA TRP A 97 -3.33 -2.45 5.53
C TRP A 97 -4.07 -3.80 5.55
N ASN A 98 -4.31 -4.41 4.38
CA ASN A 98 -4.99 -5.68 4.22
C ASN A 98 -6.42 -5.75 4.78
N ARG A 99 -7.13 -4.62 4.87
CA ARG A 99 -8.54 -4.61 5.33
C ARG A 99 -9.57 -4.70 4.21
N THR A 100 -9.19 -4.33 3.00
CA THR A 100 -10.05 -4.38 1.80
C THR A 100 -9.23 -4.83 0.59
N GLU A 101 -9.87 -5.02 -0.56
CA GLU A 101 -9.19 -5.28 -1.82
C GLU A 101 -8.57 -3.99 -2.39
N VAL A 102 -7.47 -4.14 -3.12
CA VAL A 102 -6.85 -3.01 -3.83
C VAL A 102 -7.83 -2.49 -4.90
N PRO A 103 -8.17 -1.19 -4.90
CA PRO A 103 -9.22 -0.67 -5.80
C PRO A 103 -8.92 -0.86 -7.29
N ARG A 104 -7.64 -0.76 -7.67
CA ARG A 104 -7.17 -0.97 -9.04
C ARG A 104 -5.76 -1.53 -9.05
N VAL A 105 -5.58 -2.61 -9.81
CA VAL A 105 -4.28 -3.23 -10.08
C VAL A 105 -4.02 -3.17 -11.58
N THR A 106 -2.81 -2.79 -11.98
CA THR A 106 -2.34 -2.89 -13.37
C THR A 106 -0.95 -3.48 -13.42
N GLY A 107 -0.58 -4.07 -14.57
CA GLY A 107 0.69 -4.78 -14.73
C GLY A 107 0.61 -6.22 -14.20
N ASP A 108 1.68 -6.69 -13.58
CA ASP A 108 1.76 -8.05 -13.04
C ASP A 108 0.93 -8.21 -11.75
N ALA A 109 -0.20 -8.93 -11.85
CA ALA A 109 -1.10 -9.20 -10.74
C ALA A 109 -0.46 -10.02 -9.60
N SER A 110 0.65 -10.72 -9.86
CA SER A 110 1.37 -11.48 -8.82
C SER A 110 1.90 -10.57 -7.70
N LEU A 111 2.19 -9.29 -7.99
CA LEU A 111 2.62 -8.33 -6.97
C LEU A 111 1.47 -7.90 -6.05
N ALA A 112 0.24 -7.84 -6.55
CA ALA A 112 -0.93 -7.61 -5.70
C ALA A 112 -1.21 -8.83 -4.80
N ALA A 113 -1.05 -10.05 -5.33
CA ALA A 113 -1.18 -11.28 -4.56
C ALA A 113 -0.09 -11.37 -3.47
N LEU A 114 1.16 -11.08 -3.82
CA LEU A 114 2.28 -11.02 -2.88
C LEU A 114 2.01 -10.03 -1.74
N TRP A 115 1.48 -8.84 -2.07
CA TRP A 115 1.09 -7.84 -1.07
C TRP A 115 0.05 -8.42 -0.10
N ARG A 116 -1.02 -9.01 -0.65
CA ARG A 116 -2.11 -9.59 0.14
C ARG A 116 -1.61 -10.68 1.10
N GLU A 117 -0.69 -11.52 0.65
CA GLU A 117 -0.13 -12.61 1.44
C GLU A 117 0.86 -12.13 2.52
N ARG A 118 1.72 -11.15 2.19
CA ARG A 118 2.94 -10.86 2.96
C ARG A 118 3.00 -9.49 3.63
N ALA A 119 2.11 -8.56 3.28
CA ALA A 119 2.12 -7.20 3.84
C ALA A 119 1.29 -7.06 5.13
N GLY A 120 0.72 -8.14 5.66
CA GLY A 120 -0.06 -8.10 6.89
C GLY A 120 0.75 -7.58 8.09
N ILE A 121 0.16 -6.64 8.83
CA ILE A 121 0.62 -6.08 10.11
C ILE A 121 -0.51 -6.22 11.13
#